data_AF-A0AA42N0M6-F1
#
_entry.id   AF-A0AA42N0M6-F1
#
_cell.length_a   1.000
_cell.length_b   1.000
_cell.length_c   1.000
_cell.angle_alpha   90.00
_cell.angle_beta   90.00
_cell.angle_gamma   90.00
#
_symmetry.space_group_name_H-M   'P 1'
#
loop_
_entity.id
_entity.type
_entity.pdbx_description
1 polymer ?
#
loop_
_entity_poly.entity_id
_entity_poly.type
_entity_poly.pdbx_seq_one_letter_code
_entity_poly.pdbx_strand_id
1 'polypeptide(L)'
;MNISETKREAFASAISKAGGQTGFAQLVSTAERPVSQQLVSYWLKKGELPAELVLRVELLTGVSREELRPDVFCIPEELQQPHAA
;
A
#
# COMPACT_ATOMS: atom_id res chain seq x y z
N MET A 1 -14.73 4.81 11.11
CA MET A 1 -13.51 3.99 10.96
C MET A 1 -12.32 4.93 11.01
N ASN A 2 -11.27 4.58 11.76
CA ASN A 2 -10.08 5.41 11.91
C ASN A 2 -9.15 5.19 10.69
N ILE A 3 -8.60 6.26 10.09
CA ILE A 3 -7.82 6.19 8.85
C ILE A 3 -6.64 5.21 8.97
N SER A 4 -6.01 5.13 10.14
CA SER A 4 -4.92 4.19 10.42
C SER A 4 -5.35 2.71 10.41
N GLU A 5 -6.58 2.40 10.81
CA GLU A 5 -7.12 1.04 10.74
C GLU A 5 -7.38 0.65 9.29
N THR A 6 -7.98 1.56 8.52
CA THR A 6 -8.27 1.36 7.09
C THR A 6 -6.98 1.11 6.28
N LYS A 7 -5.90 1.85 6.53
CA LYS A 7 -4.59 1.61 5.90
C LYS A 7 -4.07 0.19 6.15
N ARG A 8 -4.14 -0.24 7.41
CA ARG A 8 -3.66 -1.56 7.82
C ARG A 8 -4.51 -2.68 7.21
N GLU A 9 -5.82 -2.49 7.13
CA GLU A 9 -6.75 -3.42 6.48
C GLU A 9 -6.49 -3.51 4.97
N ALA A 10 -6.30 -2.38 4.29
CA ALA A 10 -5.94 -2.35 2.87
C ALA A 10 -4.62 -3.08 2.61
N PHE A 11 -3.63 -2.87 3.48
CA PHE A 11 -2.35 -3.56 3.37
C PHE A 11 -2.47 -5.06 3.66
N ALA A 12 -3.25 -5.45 4.68
CA ALA A 12 -3.54 -6.86 4.97
C ALA A 12 -4.28 -7.54 3.81
N SER A 13 -5.21 -6.83 3.15
CA SER A 13 -5.91 -7.28 1.95
C SER A 13 -4.94 -7.51 0.79
N ALA A 14 -4.02 -6.58 0.54
CA ALA A 14 -2.97 -6.76 -0.48
C ALA A 14 -2.08 -7.99 -0.20
N ILE A 15 -1.70 -8.19 1.07
CA ILE A 15 -0.93 -9.37 1.49
C ILE A 15 -1.73 -10.66 1.27
N SER A 16 -3.02 -10.67 1.60
CA SER A 16 -3.90 -11.83 1.41
C SER A 16 -4.04 -12.19 -0.07
N LYS A 17 -4.27 -11.19 -0.94
CA LYS A 17 -4.34 -11.36 -2.41
C LYS A 17 -3.03 -11.91 -2.99
N ALA A 18 -1.89 -11.55 -2.41
CA ALA A 18 -0.58 -12.05 -2.81
C ALA A 18 -0.25 -13.45 -2.27
N GLY A 19 -1.18 -14.13 -1.58
CA GLY A 19 -0.97 -15.48 -1.02
C GLY A 19 -0.24 -15.48 0.33
N GLY A 20 -0.32 -14.38 1.08
CA GLY A 20 0.29 -14.23 2.41
C GLY A 20 1.58 -13.40 2.41
N GLN A 21 2.21 -13.25 3.58
CA GLN A 21 3.35 -12.33 3.74
C GLN A 21 4.59 -12.73 2.91
N THR A 22 4.85 -14.04 2.79
CA THR A 22 5.96 -14.55 1.96
C THR A 22 5.67 -14.35 0.47
N GLY A 23 4.45 -14.64 0.03
CA GLY A 23 4.02 -14.42 -1.35
C GLY A 23 4.07 -12.94 -1.72
N PHE A 24 3.57 -12.06 -0.84
CA PHE A 24 3.70 -10.62 -0.99
C PHE A 24 5.16 -10.18 -1.08
N ALA A 25 6.03 -10.65 -0.18
CA ALA A 25 7.45 -10.30 -0.20
C ALA A 25 8.12 -10.65 -1.53
N GLN A 26 7.84 -11.83 -2.08
CA GLN A 26 8.35 -12.25 -3.38
C GLN A 26 7.75 -11.44 -4.53
N LEU A 27 6.45 -11.15 -4.47
CA LEU A 27 5.70 -10.39 -5.47
C LEU A 27 6.25 -8.97 -5.63
N VAL A 28 6.56 -8.30 -4.52
CA VAL A 28 7.06 -6.92 -4.53
C VAL A 28 8.58 -6.80 -4.62
N SER A 29 9.31 -7.91 -4.42
CA SER A 29 10.77 -7.94 -4.50
C SER A 29 11.25 -7.61 -5.90
N THR A 30 12.36 -6.88 -5.96
CA THR A 30 13.09 -6.59 -7.21
C THR A 30 14.57 -6.88 -7.02
N ALA A 31 15.34 -6.94 -8.11
CA ALA A 31 16.78 -7.19 -8.06
C ALA A 31 17.53 -6.13 -7.23
N GLU A 32 17.08 -4.88 -7.27
CA GLU A 32 17.67 -3.76 -6.53
C GLU A 32 17.14 -3.64 -5.10
N ARG A 33 15.90 -4.10 -4.87
CA ARG A 33 15.23 -4.06 -3.57
C ARG A 33 14.60 -5.40 -3.23
N PRO A 34 15.38 -6.33 -2.64
CA PRO A 34 14.84 -7.56 -2.11
C PRO A 34 13.98 -7.25 -0.87
N VAL A 35 12.78 -7.85 -0.81
CA VAL A 35 11.85 -7.72 0.31
C VAL A 35 11.74 -9.07 0.99
N SER A 36 11.99 -9.10 2.29
CA SER A 36 11.83 -10.30 3.12
C SER A 36 10.47 -10.33 3.81
N GLN A 37 10.00 -11.52 4.15
CA GLN A 37 8.75 -11.68 4.92
C GLN A 37 8.79 -10.93 6.26
N GLN A 38 9.96 -10.87 6.93
CA GLN A 38 10.12 -10.13 8.18
C GLN A 38 9.92 -8.62 7.98
N LEU A 39 10.40 -8.07 6.87
CA LEU A 39 10.22 -6.67 6.53
C LEU A 39 8.75 -6.34 6.27
N VAL A 40 8.03 -7.23 5.58
CA VAL A 40 6.57 -7.11 5.39
C VAL A 40 5.83 -7.15 6.73
N SER A 41 6.22 -8.04 7.64
CA SER A 41 5.64 -8.12 8.99
C SER A 41 5.89 -6.84 9.79
N TYR A 42 7.09 -6.24 9.68
CA TYR A 42 7.40 -4.95 10.29
C TYR A 42 6.51 -3.82 9.74
N TRP A 43 6.35 -3.72 8.42
CA TRP A 43 5.46 -2.74 7.80
C TRP A 43 4.02 -2.91 8.24
N LEU A 44 3.54 -4.16 8.36
CA LEU A 44 2.17 -4.46 8.77
C LEU A 44 1.93 -4.07 10.23
N LYS A 45 2.91 -4.31 11.12
CA LYS A 45 2.86 -3.88 12.51
C LYS A 45 2.90 -2.36 12.64
N LYS A 46 3.72 -1.69 11.83
CA LYS A 46 3.80 -0.22 11.77
C LYS A 46 2.56 0.41 11.12
N GLY A 47 1.85 -0.34 10.26
CA GLY A 47 0.73 0.14 9.47
C GLY A 47 1.15 1.04 8.30
N GLU A 48 2.38 0.88 7.80
CA GLU A 48 2.95 1.79 6.81
C GLU A 48 3.74 1.03 5.73
N LEU A 49 3.25 1.12 4.49
CA LEU A 49 3.92 0.62 3.30
C LEU A 49 4.82 1.72 2.69
N PRO A 50 6.07 1.42 2.28
CA PRO A 50 6.91 2.36 1.56
C PRO A 50 6.24 2.87 0.28
N ALA A 51 6.23 4.18 0.05
CA ALA A 51 5.52 4.81 -1.05
C ALA A 51 5.95 4.29 -2.43
N GLU A 52 7.24 3.97 -2.59
CA GLU A 52 7.79 3.39 -3.82
C GLU A 52 7.20 2.01 -4.18
N LEU A 53 6.74 1.24 -3.19
CA LEU A 53 6.13 -0.06 -3.42
C LEU A 53 4.62 0.04 -3.67
N VAL A 54 3.99 1.17 -3.34
CA VAL A 54 2.53 1.34 -3.44
C VAL A 54 2.07 1.12 -4.88
N LEU A 55 2.72 1.78 -5.86
CA LEU A 55 2.37 1.63 -7.28
C LEU A 55 2.53 0.19 -7.76
N ARG A 56 3.59 -0.49 -7.31
CA ARG A 56 3.83 -1.89 -7.63
C ARG A 56 2.76 -2.79 -7.02
N VAL A 57 2.38 -2.55 -5.77
CA VAL A 57 1.34 -3.31 -5.07
C VAL A 57 -0.01 -3.11 -5.75
N GLU A 58 -0.37 -1.89 -6.13
CA GLU A 58 -1.61 -1.61 -6.85
C GLU A 58 -1.67 -2.37 -8.17
N LEU A 59 -0.59 -2.32 -8.96
CA LEU A 59 -0.54 -3.03 -10.25
C LEU A 59 -0.63 -4.56 -10.09
N LEU A 60 -0.04 -5.12 -9.03
CA LEU A 60 0.06 -6.58 -8.84
C LEU A 60 -1.10 -7.17 -8.01
N THR A 61 -1.74 -6.39 -7.14
CA THR A 61 -2.80 -6.86 -6.22
C THR A 61 -4.16 -6.17 -6.46
N GLY A 62 -4.19 -5.08 -7.23
CA GLY A 62 -5.41 -4.30 -7.49
C GLY A 62 -5.97 -3.61 -6.23
N VAL A 63 -5.14 -3.30 -5.24
CA VAL A 63 -5.52 -2.48 -4.07
C VAL A 63 -5.13 -1.03 -4.35
N SER A 64 -6.06 -0.10 -4.16
CA SER A 64 -5.87 1.31 -4.52
C SER A 64 -4.78 1.98 -3.68
N ARG A 65 -3.93 2.79 -4.32
CA ARG A 65 -2.89 3.59 -3.63
C ARG A 65 -3.45 4.51 -2.54
N GLU A 66 -4.66 5.02 -2.74
CA GLU A 66 -5.35 5.90 -1.79
C GLU A 66 -5.74 5.17 -0.50
N GLU A 67 -6.00 3.86 -0.59
CA GLU A 67 -6.28 3.03 0.60
C GLU A 67 -4.99 2.63 1.32
N LEU A 68 -3.91 2.36 0.56
CA LEU A 68 -2.61 1.98 1.11
C LEU A 68 -1.88 3.15 1.77
N ARG A 69 -1.89 4.32 1.12
CA ARG A 69 -1.19 5.55 1.54
C ARG A 69 -2.05 6.78 1.23
N PRO A 70 -3.19 6.98 1.94
CA PRO A 70 -4.00 8.18 1.80
C PRO A 70 -3.21 9.45 2.14
N ASP A 71 -2.22 9.37 3.03
CA ASP A 71 -1.35 10.49 3.37
C ASP A 71 -0.44 10.97 2.23
N VAL A 72 -0.25 10.17 1.19
CA VAL A 72 0.56 10.52 0.01
C VAL A 72 -0.30 10.75 -1.22
N PHE A 73 -1.34 9.93 -1.41
CA PHE A 73 -2.10 9.89 -2.66
C PHE A 73 -3.50 10.50 -2.57
N CYS A 74 -4.02 10.79 -1.37
CA CYS A 74 -5.30 11.48 -1.25
C CYS A 74 -5.09 12.98 -1.46
N ILE A 75 -5.87 13.57 -2.36
CA ILE A 75 -5.91 15.01 -2.55
C ILE A 75 -6.94 15.57 -1.56
N PRO A 76 -6.63 16.64 -0.81
CA PRO A 76 -7.61 17.32 0.04
C PRO A 76 -8.88 17.68 -0.75
N GLU A 77 -10.06 17.45 -0.19
CA GLU A 77 -11.35 17.68 -0.87
C GLU A 77 -11.49 19.14 -1.40
N GLU A 78 -10.86 20.08 -0.72
CA GLU A 78 -10.74 21.50 -1.11
C GLU A 78 -10.06 21.72 -2.47
N LEU A 79 -9.21 20.80 -2.93
CA LEU A 79 -8.51 20.83 -4.21
C LEU A 79 -9.16 19.95 -5.29
N GLN A 80 -10.28 19.26 -4.99
CA GLN A 80 -11.02 18.44 -5.97
C GLN A 80 -11.93 19.24 -6.91
N GLN A 81 -12.01 20.57 -6.76
CA GLN A 81 -12.74 21.44 -7.69
C GLN A 81 -11.93 21.56 -8.99
N PRO A 82 -12.43 21.10 -10.16
CA PRO A 82 -11.82 21.49 -11.42
C PRO A 82 -11.99 23.00 -11.54
N HIS A 83 -10.90 23.75 -11.49
CA HIS A 83 -10.90 25.11 -11.99
C HIS A 83 -11.19 25.02 -13.49
N ALA A 84 -12.47 25.01 -13.84
CA ALA A 84 -12.95 25.05 -15.21
C ALA A 84 -12.47 26.38 -15.80
N ALA A 85 -11.60 26.27 -16.81
CA ALA A 85 -11.12 27.38 -17.62
C ALA A 85 -12.22 27.90 -18.57
#